data_AF-A0A416EFU0-F1
#
_entry.id   AF-A0A416EFU0-F1
#
_cell.length_a   1.000
_cell.length_b   1.000
_cell.length_c   1.000
_cell.angle_alpha   90.00
_cell.angle_beta   90.00
_cell.angle_gamma   90.00
#
_symmetry.space_group_name_H-M   'P 1'
#
loop_
_entity.id
_entity.type
_entity.pdbx_description
1 polymer ?
#
loop_
_entity_poly.entity_id
_entity_poly.type
_entity_poly.pdbx_seq_one_letter_code
_entity_poly.pdbx_strand_id
1 'polypeptide(L)'
;MINVLSDGAMILIILAALIAVPTVTVFTVLAVNRSVRNRKNAVYTGETKGTVSKIVDKGLDFPWIIHVKYCVDGINYEIKETAKLKSSPVKAFGIPIGQKKTFVLGSVQTGDTVTVRYDKNNPQKAVIYGNDGIMTG
;
A
#
# COMPACT_ATOMS: atom_id res chain seq x y z
N MET A 1 -33.70 -40.24 7.30
CA MET A 1 -32.45 -40.72 7.92
C MET A 1 -31.78 -39.51 8.55
N ILE A 2 -32.01 -39.28 9.84
CA ILE A 2 -31.44 -38.14 10.56
C ILE A 2 -30.07 -38.63 11.07
N ASN A 3 -28.99 -38.10 10.50
CA ASN A 3 -27.64 -38.40 10.97
C ASN A 3 -27.55 -37.97 12.44
N VAL A 4 -27.49 -38.93 13.36
CA VAL A 4 -27.09 -38.68 14.74
C VAL A 4 -25.59 -38.43 14.71
N LEU A 5 -25.22 -37.18 14.50
CA LEU A 5 -23.84 -36.74 14.61
C LEU A 5 -23.43 -36.96 16.07
N SER A 6 -22.40 -37.77 16.32
CA SER A 6 -21.85 -37.96 17.66
C SER A 6 -21.57 -36.60 18.30
N ASP A 7 -21.88 -36.42 19.59
CA ASP A 7 -21.66 -35.17 20.32
C ASP A 7 -20.23 -34.63 20.18
N GLY A 8 -19.24 -35.54 20.08
CA GLY A 8 -17.85 -35.16 19.79
C GLY A 8 -17.67 -34.53 18.41
N ALA A 9 -18.35 -35.06 17.38
CA ALA A 9 -18.33 -34.49 16.04
C ALA A 9 -19.10 -33.15 15.96
N MET A 10 -20.19 -32.99 16.72
CA MET A 10 -20.88 -31.69 16.88
C MET A 10 -19.94 -30.61 17.42
N ILE A 11 -19.20 -30.92 18.49
CA ILE A 11 -18.25 -30.00 19.10
C ILE A 11 -17.14 -29.59 18.11
N LEU A 12 -16.58 -30.55 17.37
CA LEU A 12 -15.54 -30.26 16.38
C LEU A 12 -16.04 -29.36 15.25
N ILE A 13 -17.27 -29.55 14.75
CA ILE A 13 -17.85 -28.70 13.71
C ILE A 13 -18.05 -27.26 14.22
N ILE A 14 -18.54 -27.09 15.46
CA ILE A 14 -18.74 -25.76 16.05
C ILE A 14 -17.40 -25.03 16.21
N LEU A 15 -16.36 -25.72 16.70
CA LEU A 15 -15.01 -25.14 16.83
C LEU A 15 -14.41 -24.78 15.47
N ALA A 16 -14.57 -25.64 14.47
CA ALA A 16 -14.10 -25.36 13.10
C ALA A 16 -14.82 -24.14 12.50
N ALA A 17 -16.14 -24.04 12.66
CA ALA A 17 -16.92 -22.91 12.18
C ALA A 17 -16.51 -21.58 12.85
N LEU A 18 -16.25 -21.61 14.17
CA LEU A 18 -15.76 -20.45 14.93
C LEU A 18 -14.46 -19.87 14.39
N ILE A 19 -13.56 -20.70 13.85
CA ILE A 19 -12.30 -20.27 13.25
C ILE A 19 -12.46 -19.94 11.77
N ALA A 20 -13.26 -20.72 11.04
CA ALA A 20 -13.43 -20.58 9.59
C ALA A 20 -14.14 -19.26 9.22
N VAL A 21 -15.18 -18.87 9.94
CA VAL A 21 -15.93 -17.63 9.63
C VAL A 21 -15.04 -16.37 9.67
N PRO A 22 -14.29 -16.06 10.75
CA PRO A 22 -13.45 -14.86 10.80
C PRO A 22 -12.25 -14.92 9.83
N THR A 23 -11.69 -16.11 9.58
CA THR A 23 -10.58 -16.23 8.61
C THR A 23 -11.05 -15.95 7.19
N VAL A 24 -12.23 -16.46 6.79
CA VAL A 24 -12.83 -16.21 5.47
C VAL A 24 -13.22 -14.74 5.32
N THR A 25 -13.78 -14.08 6.33
CA THR A 25 -14.14 -12.66 6.24
C THR A 25 -12.91 -11.77 6.06
N VAL A 26 -11.84 -12.00 6.83
CA VAL A 26 -10.58 -11.26 6.65
C VAL A 26 -9.99 -11.51 5.26
N PHE A 27 -9.96 -12.77 4.81
CA PHE A 27 -9.42 -13.12 3.50
C PHE A 27 -10.18 -12.45 2.35
N THR A 28 -11.52 -12.47 2.40
CA THR A 28 -12.36 -11.84 1.37
C THR A 28 -12.15 -10.33 1.33
N VAL A 29 -12.08 -9.64 2.48
CA VAL A 29 -11.80 -8.20 2.55
C VAL A 29 -10.41 -7.88 1.94
N LEU A 30 -9.38 -8.65 2.28
CA LEU A 30 -8.04 -8.47 1.72
C LEU A 30 -8.02 -8.70 0.19
N ALA A 31 -8.71 -9.73 -0.29
CA ALA A 31 -8.79 -10.04 -1.72
C ALA A 31 -9.53 -8.94 -2.50
N VAL A 32 -10.66 -8.44 -1.97
CA VAL A 32 -11.41 -7.34 -2.58
C VAL A 32 -10.57 -6.06 -2.61
N ASN A 33 -9.93 -5.68 -1.50
CA ASN A 33 -9.07 -4.50 -1.45
C ASN A 33 -7.91 -4.59 -2.46
N ARG A 34 -7.28 -5.77 -2.58
CA ARG A 34 -6.23 -6.02 -3.57
C ARG A 34 -6.77 -5.87 -5.00
N SER A 35 -7.95 -6.42 -5.28
CA SER A 35 -8.57 -6.36 -6.60
C SER A 35 -8.94 -4.92 -7.00
N VAL A 36 -9.56 -4.16 -6.09
CA VAL A 36 -9.92 -2.75 -6.32
C VAL A 36 -8.68 -1.91 -6.60
N ARG A 37 -7.60 -2.09 -5.83
CA ARG A 37 -6.33 -1.38 -6.07
C ARG A 37 -5.76 -1.74 -7.45
N ASN A 38 -5.73 -3.02 -7.79
CA ASN A 38 -5.21 -3.45 -9.09
C ASN A 38 -6.03 -2.86 -10.26
N ARG A 39 -7.37 -2.80 -10.14
CA ARG A 39 -8.23 -2.16 -11.13
C ARG A 39 -7.96 -0.66 -11.27
N LYS A 40 -7.77 0.05 -10.16
CA LYS A 40 -7.38 1.47 -10.20
C LYS A 40 -6.02 1.66 -10.88
N ASN A 41 -5.07 0.78 -10.59
CA ASN A 41 -3.72 0.85 -11.14
C ASN A 41 -3.67 0.47 -12.64
N ALA A 42 -4.65 -0.27 -13.15
CA ALA A 42 -4.71 -0.68 -14.56
C ALA A 42 -4.91 0.49 -15.54
N VAL A 43 -5.38 1.65 -15.06
CA VAL A 43 -5.56 2.84 -15.89
C VAL A 43 -4.21 3.46 -16.28
N TYR A 44 -3.18 3.29 -15.47
CA TYR A 44 -1.87 3.88 -15.69
C TYR A 44 -1.00 2.96 -16.57
N THR A 45 -1.13 3.13 -17.88
CA THR A 45 -0.47 2.30 -18.90
C THR A 45 0.80 2.91 -19.48
N GLY A 46 1.05 4.19 -19.21
CA GLY A 46 2.29 4.89 -19.55
C GLY A 46 3.28 4.83 -18.40
N GLU A 47 4.57 4.85 -18.72
CA GLU A 47 5.65 4.92 -17.74
C GLU A 47 6.69 5.95 -18.19
N THR A 48 7.18 6.77 -17.26
CA THR A 48 8.25 7.75 -17.51
C THR A 48 9.08 7.95 -16.24
N LYS A 49 10.22 8.63 -16.40
CA LYS A 49 11.03 9.07 -15.26
C LYS A 49 10.56 10.44 -14.81
N GLY A 50 10.47 10.61 -13.50
CA GLY A 50 10.23 11.89 -12.86
C GLY A 50 11.31 12.20 -11.85
N THR A 51 11.44 13.47 -11.52
CA THR A 51 12.37 13.98 -10.51
C THR A 51 11.59 14.46 -9.30
N VAL A 52 12.00 14.01 -8.12
CA VAL A 52 11.41 14.48 -6.86
C VAL A 52 11.76 15.96 -6.70
N SER A 53 10.75 16.82 -6.78
CA SER A 53 10.94 18.26 -6.72
C SER A 53 10.87 18.79 -5.29
N LYS A 54 10.10 18.13 -4.42
CA LYS A 54 9.94 18.49 -3.01
C LYS A 54 9.40 17.33 -2.19
N ILE A 55 9.88 17.20 -0.96
CA ILE A 55 9.26 16.37 0.07
C ILE A 55 8.79 17.31 1.18
N VAL A 56 7.50 17.23 1.51
CA VAL A 56 6.88 18.05 2.57
C VAL A 56 6.61 17.15 3.76
N ASP A 57 7.38 17.33 4.83
CA ASP A 57 7.04 16.83 6.15
C ASP A 57 5.97 17.76 6.76
N LYS A 58 4.84 17.19 7.17
CA LYS A 58 3.74 17.92 7.80
C LYS A 58 3.69 17.73 9.32
N GLY A 59 4.72 17.11 9.91
CA GLY A 59 4.79 16.82 11.34
C GLY A 59 4.24 15.44 11.71
N LEU A 60 4.20 15.13 12.99
CA LEU A 60 3.87 13.79 13.50
C LEU A 60 2.46 13.31 13.12
N ASP A 61 1.50 14.23 13.05
CA ASP A 61 0.08 13.91 12.85
C ASP A 61 -0.34 13.85 11.38
N PHE A 62 0.55 14.25 10.47
CA PHE A 62 0.21 14.39 9.06
C PHE A 62 1.18 13.60 8.19
N PRO A 63 0.67 12.93 7.15
CA PRO A 63 1.53 12.13 6.32
C PRO A 63 2.37 13.03 5.41
N TRP A 64 3.57 12.57 5.11
CA TRP A 64 4.50 13.27 4.24
C TRP A 64 3.93 13.33 2.81
N ILE A 65 4.23 14.41 2.08
CA ILE A 65 3.80 14.56 0.68
C ILE A 65 5.03 14.63 -0.21
N ILE A 66 5.06 13.81 -1.25
CA ILE A 66 6.11 13.80 -2.27
C ILE A 66 5.56 14.49 -3.53
N HIS A 67 6.31 15.46 -4.01
CA HIS A 67 6.09 16.14 -5.28
C HIS A 67 7.07 15.60 -6.31
N VAL A 68 6.56 15.20 -7.48
CA VAL A 68 7.38 14.68 -8.57
C VAL A 68 7.03 15.42 -9.85
N LYS A 69 8.05 15.97 -10.51
CA LYS A 69 7.93 16.54 -11.85
C LYS A 69 8.32 15.50 -12.88
N TYR A 70 7.58 15.40 -13.98
CA TYR A 70 7.85 14.44 -15.05
C TYR A 70 7.43 15.03 -16.39
N CYS A 71 7.96 14.47 -17.48
CA CYS A 71 7.68 14.92 -18.83
C CYS A 71 7.11 13.77 -19.66
N VAL A 72 6.08 14.09 -20.44
CA VAL A 72 5.45 13.20 -21.43
C VAL A 72 5.28 14.01 -22.71
N ASP A 73 5.85 13.53 -23.82
CA ASP A 73 5.76 14.17 -25.14
C ASP A 73 6.13 15.66 -25.15
N GLY A 74 7.15 16.04 -24.36
CA GLY A 74 7.64 17.42 -24.25
C GLY A 74 6.84 18.32 -23.30
N ILE A 75 5.74 17.82 -22.73
CA ILE A 75 4.90 18.56 -21.77
C ILE A 75 5.30 18.17 -20.35
N ASN A 76 5.55 19.17 -19.52
CA ASN A 76 5.90 18.99 -18.11
C ASN A 76 4.66 18.94 -17.23
N TYR A 77 4.65 17.97 -16.32
CA TYR A 77 3.59 17.73 -15.34
C TYR A 77 4.16 17.64 -13.94
N GLU A 78 3.30 17.79 -12.93
CA GLU A 78 3.63 17.57 -11.53
C GLU A 78 2.54 16.73 -10.87
N ILE A 79 2.96 15.70 -10.12
CA ILE A 79 2.07 14.96 -9.22
C ILE A 79 2.45 15.18 -7.77
N LYS A 80 1.43 15.12 -6.91
CA LYS A 80 1.53 15.24 -5.47
C LYS A 80 0.90 14.02 -4.86
N GLU A 81 1.69 13.21 -4.17
CA GLU A 81 1.19 12.01 -3.52
C GLU A 81 1.57 11.97 -2.05
N THR A 82 0.66 11.42 -1.25
CA THR A 82 0.99 11.04 0.12
C THR A 82 2.01 9.91 0.12
N ALA A 83 3.12 10.11 0.80
CA ALA A 83 4.16 9.12 0.93
C ALA A 83 3.66 7.93 1.78
N LYS A 84 3.78 6.72 1.25
CA LYS A 84 3.54 5.51 2.04
C LYS A 84 4.78 5.20 2.87
N LEU A 85 4.56 4.95 4.16
CA LEU A 85 5.60 4.62 5.13
C LEU A 85 5.45 3.16 5.55
N LYS A 86 6.59 2.49 5.74
CA LYS A 86 6.69 1.19 6.42
C LYS A 86 7.29 1.41 7.80
N SER A 87 6.68 0.80 8.82
CA SER A 87 7.24 0.76 10.17
C SER A 87 8.15 -0.45 10.32
N SER A 88 9.27 -0.26 11.02
CA SER A 88 10.19 -1.33 11.36
C SER A 88 10.59 -1.21 12.84
N PRO A 89 10.64 -2.33 13.59
CA PRO A 89 11.02 -2.28 14.99
C PRO A 89 12.51 -1.94 15.13
N VAL A 90 12.81 -0.99 16.00
CA VAL A 90 14.18 -0.74 16.47
C VAL A 90 14.43 -1.68 17.64
N LYS A 91 15.43 -2.55 17.51
CA LYS A 91 15.74 -3.57 18.53
C LYS A 91 17.08 -3.27 19.22
N ALA A 92 17.10 -3.40 20.54
CA ALA A 92 18.32 -3.48 21.34
C ALA A 92 18.36 -4.86 22.00
N PHE A 93 19.43 -5.62 21.79
CA PHE A 93 19.56 -7.00 22.28
C PHE A 93 18.34 -7.90 21.96
N GLY A 94 17.74 -7.74 20.77
CA GLY A 94 16.56 -8.51 20.35
C GLY A 94 15.23 -7.99 20.89
N ILE A 95 15.23 -7.07 21.85
CA ILE A 95 14.03 -6.46 22.45
C ILE A 95 13.63 -5.23 21.63
N PRO A 96 12.38 -5.12 21.15
CA PRO A 96 11.91 -3.94 20.45
C PRO A 96 11.79 -2.76 21.43
N ILE A 97 12.61 -1.72 21.23
CA ILE A 97 12.66 -0.50 22.06
C ILE A 97 11.96 0.69 21.40
N GLY A 98 11.51 0.53 20.15
CA GLY A 98 10.84 1.59 19.42
C GLY A 98 10.50 1.19 17.99
N GLN A 99 10.03 2.17 17.23
CA GLN A 99 9.64 2.02 15.83
C GLN A 99 10.32 3.09 14.99
N LYS A 100 10.80 2.69 13.81
CA LYS A 100 11.33 3.59 12.80
C LYS A 100 10.43 3.53 11.57
N LYS A 101 9.88 4.68 11.17
CA LYS A 101 9.17 4.85 9.90
C LYS A 101 10.16 5.18 8.79
N THR A 102 10.02 4.52 7.66
CA THR A 102 10.79 4.77 6.43
C THR A 102 9.84 4.77 5.24
N PHE A 103 10.15 5.47 4.15
CA PHE A 103 9.31 5.38 2.96
C PHE A 103 9.31 3.96 2.39
N VAL A 104 8.18 3.54 1.84
CA VAL A 104 8.08 2.29 1.06
C VAL A 104 8.97 2.36 -0.18
N LEU A 105 9.10 3.56 -0.76
CA LEU A 105 10.01 3.86 -1.86
C LEU A 105 11.50 3.71 -1.52
N GLY A 106 11.87 3.52 -0.24
CA GLY A 106 13.26 3.45 0.21
C GLY A 106 13.78 4.81 0.68
N SER A 107 15.10 5.03 0.57
CA SER A 107 15.67 6.36 0.83
C SER A 107 15.41 7.22 -0.40
N VAL A 108 14.46 8.16 -0.29
CA VAL A 108 14.09 9.11 -1.34
C VAL A 108 14.35 10.52 -0.82
N GLN A 109 15.00 11.33 -1.64
CA GLN A 109 15.37 12.71 -1.38
C GLN A 109 14.98 13.61 -2.56
N THR A 110 14.97 14.92 -2.33
CA THR A 110 14.78 15.90 -3.41
C THR A 110 15.89 15.79 -4.44
N GLY A 111 15.56 15.77 -5.72
CA GLY A 111 16.48 15.55 -6.83
C GLY A 111 16.55 14.09 -7.30
N ASP A 112 16.07 13.14 -6.50
CA ASP A 112 16.09 11.73 -6.88
C ASP A 112 15.17 11.46 -8.08
N THR A 113 15.56 10.47 -8.88
CA THR A 113 14.75 9.98 -9.99
C THR A 113 13.85 8.85 -9.54
N VAL A 114 12.55 8.98 -9.80
CA VAL A 114 11.55 7.95 -9.52
C VAL A 114 10.80 7.59 -10.81
N THR A 115 10.20 6.42 -10.84
CA THR A 115 9.31 6.03 -11.93
C THR A 115 7.90 6.60 -11.68
N VAL A 116 7.33 7.25 -12.69
CA VAL A 116 5.95 7.73 -12.70
C VAL A 116 5.16 6.92 -13.71
N ARG A 117 4.00 6.41 -13.28
CA ARG A 117 3.04 5.78 -14.19
C ARG A 117 1.87 6.71 -14.43
N TYR A 118 1.47 6.86 -15.68
CA TYR A 118 0.43 7.82 -16.09
C TYR A 118 -0.60 7.18 -17.02
N ASP A 119 -1.79 7.75 -17.08
CA ASP A 119 -2.79 7.42 -18.10
C ASP A 119 -2.38 8.06 -19.43
N LYS A 120 -2.12 7.26 -20.46
CA LYS A 120 -1.70 7.76 -21.78
C LYS A 120 -2.73 8.70 -22.43
N ASN A 121 -4.02 8.55 -22.09
CA ASN A 121 -5.08 9.42 -22.61
C ASN A 121 -5.21 10.71 -21.79
N ASN A 122 -4.67 10.73 -20.57
CA ASN A 122 -4.67 11.91 -19.70
C ASN A 122 -3.41 11.92 -18.81
N PRO A 123 -2.27 12.42 -19.30
CA PRO A 123 -0.99 12.33 -18.58
C PRO A 123 -0.98 13.01 -17.21
N GLN A 124 -1.85 14.01 -16.94
CA GLN A 124 -1.99 14.60 -15.60
C GLN A 124 -2.42 13.57 -14.54
N LYS A 125 -3.13 12.51 -14.95
CA LYS A 125 -3.53 11.42 -14.07
C LYS A 125 -2.37 10.43 -13.97
N ALA A 126 -1.57 10.58 -12.93
CA ALA A 126 -0.39 9.76 -12.71
C ALA A 126 -0.19 9.38 -11.24
N VAL A 127 0.68 8.38 -11.02
CA VAL A 127 1.07 7.87 -9.71
C VAL A 127 2.56 7.61 -9.62
N ILE A 128 3.14 7.70 -8.42
CA ILE A 128 4.54 7.33 -8.18
C ILE A 128 4.63 5.81 -8.06
N TYR A 129 5.34 5.18 -8.99
CA TYR A 129 5.46 3.72 -8.98
C TYR A 129 6.21 3.24 -7.73
N GLY A 130 5.65 2.24 -7.05
CA GLY A 130 6.21 1.70 -5.81
C GLY A 130 5.83 2.50 -4.57
N ASN A 131 5.11 3.63 -4.69
CA ASN A 131 4.48 4.31 -3.55
C ASN A 131 3.18 3.62 -3.12
N ASP A 132 3.16 2.29 -3.20
CA ASP A 132 2.03 1.43 -2.92
C ASP A 132 2.23 0.75 -1.57
N GLY A 133 1.24 0.80 -0.69
CA GLY A 133 1.32 0.14 0.61
C GLY A 133 0.09 0.39 1.45
N ILE A 134 -0.23 -0.58 2.31
CA ILE A 134 -1.18 -0.38 3.40
C ILE A 134 -0.41 0.43 4.45
N MET A 135 -0.97 1.57 4.87
CA MET A 135 -0.46 2.26 6.05
C MET A 135 -0.67 1.32 7.24
N THR A 136 0.36 0.58 7.63
CA THR A 136 0.37 -0.10 8.91
C THR A 136 0.80 0.96 9.92
N GLY A 137 -0.19 1.57 10.55
CA GLY A 137 0.01 2.47 11.71
C GLY A 137 0.62 1.71 12.87
#